data_AF-C0W2A5-F1
#
_entry.id   AF-C0W2A5-F1
#
_cell.length_a   1.000
_cell.length_b   1.000
_cell.length_c   1.000
_cell.angle_alpha   90.00
_cell.angle_beta   90.00
_cell.angle_gamma   90.00
#
_symmetry.space_group_name_H-M   'P 1'
#
loop_
_entity.id
_entity.type
_entity.pdbx_description
1 polymer ?
#
loop_
_entity_poly.entity_id
_entity_poly.type
_entity_poly.pdbx_seq_one_letter_code
_entity_poly.pdbx_strand_id
1 'polypeptide(L)'
;MITQPKWLRDYQQWQTKWHAFLQEVTYHEHSWSYTHAKTVKACRSINSLIRSQLLFTYLDPLWDELMPATTNRIEGGVNAPLRQMLRDHRGLSLIRRIKAIFWWCYMHPQFPLPPAQILKVMPRDGDIENAYWEATRTNKIDAIIPRWGDTVAWHELHHTQPYRQDWD
;
A
#
# COMPACT_ATOMS: atom_id res chain seq x y z
N MET A 1 18.29 30.89 1.06
CA MET A 1 17.25 29.85 0.92
C MET A 1 17.24 29.35 -0.51
N ILE A 2 17.27 28.04 -0.74
CA ILE A 2 17.12 27.46 -2.09
C ILE A 2 15.62 27.42 -2.39
N THR A 3 15.17 28.12 -3.43
CA THR A 3 13.78 28.08 -3.91
C THR A 3 13.60 26.92 -4.90
N GLN A 4 12.36 26.39 -5.04
CA GLN A 4 12.08 25.28 -5.97
C GLN A 4 12.61 25.54 -7.40
N PRO A 5 12.42 26.73 -8.01
CA PRO A 5 12.93 26.99 -9.36
C PRO A 5 14.45 27.01 -9.43
N LYS A 6 15.12 27.49 -8.37
CA LYS A 6 16.58 27.48 -8.29
C LYS A 6 17.10 26.05 -8.19
N TRP A 7 16.50 25.22 -7.33
CA TRP A 7 16.90 23.81 -7.19
C TRP A 7 16.77 23.06 -8.51
N LEU A 8 15.65 23.22 -9.23
CA LEU A 8 15.42 22.56 -10.52
C LEU A 8 16.49 22.94 -11.54
N ARG A 9 16.84 24.22 -11.62
CA ARG A 9 17.90 24.72 -12.50
C ARG A 9 19.26 24.12 -12.14
N ASP A 10 19.62 24.14 -10.85
CA ASP A 10 20.90 23.61 -10.38
C ASP A 10 20.99 22.10 -10.65
N TYR A 11 19.89 21.36 -10.47
CA TYR A 11 19.82 19.92 -10.78
C TYR A 11 19.95 19.64 -12.28
N GLN A 12 19.26 20.41 -13.14
CA GLN A 12 19.40 20.29 -14.59
C GLN A 12 20.85 20.56 -15.05
N GLN A 13 21.49 21.60 -14.51
CA GLN A 13 22.89 21.90 -14.80
C GLN A 13 23.82 20.76 -14.37
N TRP A 14 23.57 20.17 -13.21
CA TRP A 14 24.31 19.00 -12.74
C TRP A 14 24.11 17.80 -13.66
N GLN A 15 22.88 17.51 -14.10
CA GLN A 15 22.61 16.42 -15.05
C GLN A 15 23.34 16.62 -16.38
N THR A 16 23.33 17.84 -16.92
CA THR A 16 24.06 18.16 -18.15
C THR A 16 25.56 17.98 -17.97
N LYS A 17 26.11 18.49 -16.85
CA LYS A 17 27.54 18.37 -16.54
C LYS A 17 28.00 16.92 -16.45
N TRP A 18 27.20 16.06 -15.82
CA TRP A 18 27.56 14.66 -15.55
C TRP A 18 26.90 13.67 -16.52
N HIS A 19 26.36 14.14 -17.65
CA HIS A 19 25.63 13.30 -18.59
C HIS A 19 26.47 12.12 -19.08
N ALA A 20 27.71 12.36 -19.52
CA ALA A 20 28.62 11.32 -20.00
C ALA A 20 28.91 10.27 -18.92
N PHE A 21 29.21 10.72 -17.69
CA PHE A 21 29.44 9.86 -16.53
C PHE A 21 28.23 8.96 -16.23
N LEU A 22 27.01 9.51 -16.28
CA LEU A 22 25.79 8.73 -16.05
C LEU A 22 25.48 7.71 -17.16
N GLN A 23 26.05 7.89 -18.36
CA GLN A 23 25.90 6.97 -19.49
C GLN A 23 26.97 5.88 -19.54
N GLU A 24 27.98 5.92 -18.67
CA GLU A 24 28.98 4.87 -18.56
C GLU A 24 28.30 3.53 -18.24
N VAL A 25 28.63 2.52 -19.05
CA VAL A 25 28.15 1.14 -18.90
C VAL A 25 29.35 0.20 -18.80
N THR A 26 29.26 -0.75 -17.90
CA THR A 26 30.25 -1.82 -17.72
C THR A 26 29.59 -3.16 -18.04
N TYR A 27 30.33 -4.01 -18.73
CA TYR A 27 29.93 -5.37 -19.03
C TYR A 27 30.33 -6.30 -17.89
N HIS A 28 29.35 -6.97 -17.29
CA HIS A 28 29.55 -7.94 -16.21
C HIS A 28 28.70 -9.18 -16.46
N GLU A 29 29.28 -10.37 -16.28
CA GLU A 29 28.58 -11.66 -16.23
C GLU A 29 27.46 -11.81 -17.28
N HIS A 30 27.82 -11.60 -18.55
CA HIS A 30 26.93 -11.71 -19.71
C HIS A 30 25.89 -10.61 -19.91
N SER A 31 25.96 -9.48 -19.19
CA SER A 31 25.03 -8.36 -19.37
C SER A 31 25.71 -6.99 -19.27
N TRP A 32 25.13 -6.01 -19.97
CA TRP A 32 25.51 -4.59 -19.84
C TRP A 32 24.72 -3.95 -18.73
N SER A 33 25.41 -3.24 -17.83
CA SER A 33 24.77 -2.46 -16.78
C SER A 33 25.43 -1.10 -16.64
N TYR A 34 24.70 -0.11 -16.13
CA TYR A 34 25.29 1.20 -15.83
C TYR A 34 26.37 1.04 -14.76
N THR A 35 27.57 1.56 -15.04
CA THR A 35 28.69 1.58 -14.09
C THR A 35 28.27 2.22 -12.76
N HIS A 36 27.48 3.29 -12.85
CA HIS A 36 26.96 4.04 -11.70
C HIS A 36 25.46 3.79 -11.49
N ALA A 37 25.04 2.52 -11.51
CA ALA A 37 23.63 2.13 -11.47
C ALA A 37 22.81 2.79 -10.34
N LYS A 38 23.39 2.93 -9.13
CA LYS A 38 22.73 3.59 -8.00
C LYS A 38 22.43 5.06 -8.27
N THR A 39 23.41 5.80 -8.80
CA THR A 39 23.28 7.22 -9.14
C THR A 39 22.28 7.40 -10.28
N VAL A 40 22.38 6.57 -11.33
CA VAL A 40 21.43 6.60 -12.46
C VAL A 40 20.00 6.33 -11.97
N LYS A 41 19.80 5.36 -11.08
CA LYS A 41 18.50 5.07 -10.48
C LYS A 41 17.97 6.24 -9.65
N ALA A 42 18.81 6.89 -8.86
CA ALA A 42 18.43 8.08 -8.11
C ALA A 42 18.01 9.23 -9.05
N CYS A 43 18.80 9.52 -10.09
CA CYS A 43 18.44 10.52 -11.10
C CYS A 43 17.12 10.21 -11.80
N ARG A 44 16.89 8.94 -12.17
CA ARG A 44 15.62 8.50 -12.77
C ARG A 44 14.45 8.68 -11.83
N SER A 45 14.61 8.37 -10.54
CA SER A 45 13.59 8.57 -9.51
C SER A 45 13.25 10.06 -9.36
N ILE A 46 14.25 10.93 -9.24
CA ILE A 46 14.07 12.38 -9.17
C ILE A 46 13.36 12.90 -10.42
N ASN A 47 13.80 12.49 -11.62
CA ASN A 47 13.17 12.89 -12.88
C ASN A 47 11.71 12.44 -12.95
N SER A 48 11.41 11.25 -12.42
CA SER A 48 10.03 10.77 -12.33
C SER A 48 9.18 11.67 -11.44
N LEU A 49 9.69 12.05 -10.26
CA LEU A 49 9.00 12.93 -9.33
C LEU A 49 8.82 14.35 -9.87
N ILE A 50 9.79 14.86 -10.66
CA ILE A 50 9.65 16.16 -11.35
C ILE A 50 8.53 16.08 -12.39
N ARG A 51 8.52 15.03 -13.24
CA ARG A 51 7.48 14.87 -14.28
C ARG A 51 6.09 14.73 -13.69
N SER A 52 5.96 14.04 -12.55
CA SER A 52 4.69 13.89 -11.85
C SER A 52 4.33 15.08 -10.96
N GLN A 53 5.15 16.14 -10.91
CA GLN A 53 4.97 17.30 -10.03
C GLN A 53 4.89 16.94 -8.53
N LEU A 54 5.57 15.86 -8.11
CA LEU A 54 5.54 15.35 -6.73
C LEU A 54 6.81 15.65 -5.93
N LEU A 55 7.87 16.14 -6.57
CA LEU A 55 9.16 16.31 -5.89
C LEU A 55 9.09 17.31 -4.72
N PHE A 56 8.29 18.37 -4.86
CA PHE A 56 8.19 19.46 -3.88
C PHE A 56 6.83 19.52 -3.19
N THR A 57 6.04 18.45 -3.20
CA THR A 57 4.70 18.43 -2.59
C THR A 57 4.73 18.89 -1.14
N TYR A 58 5.75 18.53 -0.35
CA TYR A 58 5.88 18.96 1.04
C TYR A 58 6.11 20.48 1.22
N LEU A 59 6.57 21.17 0.17
CA LEU A 59 6.79 22.62 0.15
C LEU A 59 5.61 23.38 -0.45
N ASP A 60 4.50 22.72 -0.76
CA ASP A 60 3.32 23.36 -1.33
C ASP A 60 2.69 24.31 -0.28
N PRO A 61 2.52 25.61 -0.59
CA PRO A 61 1.91 26.57 0.34
C PRO A 61 0.44 26.29 0.66
N LEU A 62 -0.21 25.37 -0.06
CA LEU A 62 -1.59 24.94 0.23
C LEU A 62 -1.73 24.10 1.50
N TRP A 63 -0.62 23.61 2.06
CA TRP A 63 -0.66 22.93 3.36
C TRP A 63 -0.73 23.99 4.47
N ASP A 64 -1.90 24.12 5.10
CA ASP A 64 -2.11 24.97 6.29
C ASP A 64 -1.34 24.49 7.53
N GLU A 65 -0.86 23.24 7.51
CA GLU A 65 -0.09 22.63 8.59
C GLU A 65 1.26 22.11 8.11
N LEU A 66 2.27 22.18 9.01
CA LEU A 66 3.57 21.57 8.77
C LEU A 66 3.39 20.05 8.69
N MET A 67 3.58 19.49 7.50
CA MET A 67 3.52 18.04 7.31
C MET A 67 4.55 17.36 8.23
N PRO A 68 4.21 16.25 8.90
CA PRO A 68 5.15 15.58 9.79
C PRO A 68 6.35 15.04 8.99
N ALA A 69 7.56 15.27 9.48
CA ALA A 69 8.80 14.83 8.82
C ALA A 69 8.97 13.30 8.77
N THR A 70 8.15 12.55 9.51
CA THR A 70 8.24 11.10 9.61
C THR A 70 6.87 10.45 9.39
N THR A 71 6.88 9.22 8.89
CA THR A 71 5.68 8.41 8.67
C THR A 71 5.14 7.78 9.96
N ASN A 72 5.68 8.13 11.14
CA ASN A 72 5.30 7.55 12.43
C ASN A 72 3.79 7.66 12.71
N ARG A 73 3.16 8.78 12.32
CA ARG A 73 1.71 8.98 12.47
C ARG A 73 0.90 7.96 11.67
N ILE A 74 1.40 7.55 10.50
CA ILE A 74 0.77 6.54 9.65
C ILE A 74 1.12 5.14 10.16
N GLU A 75 2.41 4.86 10.38
CA GLU A 75 2.89 3.52 10.72
C GLU A 75 2.52 3.08 12.13
N GLY A 76 2.73 3.96 13.11
CA GLY A 76 2.40 3.70 14.51
C GLY A 76 0.95 4.01 14.84
N GLY A 77 0.40 5.09 14.26
CA GLY A 77 -0.97 5.52 14.56
C GLY A 77 -2.06 4.70 13.87
N VAL A 78 -1.86 4.33 12.59
CA VAL A 78 -2.90 3.69 11.77
C VAL A 78 -2.53 2.24 11.44
N ASN A 79 -1.35 2.01 10.88
CA ASN A 79 -0.98 0.68 10.38
C ASN A 79 -0.72 -0.33 11.51
N ALA A 80 -0.17 0.10 12.65
CA ALA A 80 0.06 -0.79 13.78
C ALA A 80 -1.26 -1.37 14.36
N PRO A 81 -2.31 -0.57 14.67
CA PRO A 81 -3.61 -1.10 15.04
C PRO A 81 -4.24 -2.02 13.98
N LEU A 82 -4.16 -1.68 12.69
CA LEU A 82 -4.66 -2.54 11.61
C LEU A 82 -3.96 -3.89 11.56
N ARG A 83 -2.62 -3.90 11.70
CA ARG A 83 -1.83 -5.14 11.81
C ARG A 83 -2.22 -5.93 13.06
N GLN A 84 -2.51 -5.25 14.16
CA GLN A 84 -2.95 -5.90 15.40
C GLN A 84 -4.31 -6.58 15.24
N MET A 85 -5.31 -5.88 14.68
CA MET A 85 -6.63 -6.42 14.33
C MET A 85 -6.51 -7.70 13.50
N LEU A 86 -5.63 -7.68 12.48
CA LEU A 86 -5.39 -8.85 11.64
C LEU A 86 -4.75 -10.03 12.37
N ARG A 87 -3.92 -9.77 13.40
CA ARG A 87 -3.27 -10.81 14.23
C ARG A 87 -4.26 -11.42 15.20
N ASP A 88 -5.04 -10.59 15.89
CA ASP A 88 -6.02 -11.02 16.89
C ASP A 88 -7.14 -11.84 16.26
N HIS A 89 -7.48 -11.53 15.01
CA HIS A 89 -8.51 -12.23 14.23
C HIS A 89 -7.95 -13.19 13.18
N ARG A 90 -6.75 -13.75 13.40
CA ARG A 90 -6.14 -14.72 12.46
C ARG A 90 -6.98 -15.97 12.18
N GLY A 91 -7.89 -16.32 13.09
CA GLY A 91 -8.81 -17.47 12.94
C GLY A 91 -10.05 -17.19 12.09
N LEU A 92 -10.24 -15.96 11.62
CA LEU A 92 -11.34 -15.62 10.71
C LEU A 92 -10.92 -15.85 9.24
N SER A 93 -11.90 -16.16 8.39
CA SER A 93 -11.69 -16.19 6.95
C SER A 93 -11.17 -14.86 6.41
N LEU A 94 -10.47 -14.88 5.28
CA LEU A 94 -9.86 -13.66 4.70
C LEU A 94 -10.91 -12.55 4.47
N ILE A 95 -12.09 -12.91 3.97
CA ILE A 95 -13.21 -11.98 3.75
C ILE A 95 -13.63 -11.30 5.06
N ARG A 96 -13.77 -12.06 6.16
CA ARG A 96 -14.14 -11.51 7.47
C ARG A 96 -13.04 -10.62 8.05
N ARG A 97 -11.77 -10.98 7.86
CA ARG A 97 -10.63 -10.14 8.27
C ARG A 97 -10.59 -8.82 7.50
N ILE A 98 -10.88 -8.85 6.20
CA ILE A 98 -11.03 -7.65 5.37
C ILE A 98 -12.20 -6.79 5.88
N LYS A 99 -13.37 -7.39 6.15
CA LYS A 99 -14.51 -6.69 6.75
C LYS A 99 -14.18 -6.08 8.12
N ALA A 100 -13.42 -6.77 8.97
CA ALA A 100 -12.97 -6.25 10.25
C ALA A 100 -12.04 -5.02 10.09
N ILE A 101 -11.15 -5.02 9.09
CA ILE A 101 -10.36 -3.84 8.74
C ILE A 101 -11.26 -2.69 8.28
N PHE A 102 -12.18 -2.94 7.34
CA PHE A 102 -13.10 -1.90 6.86
C PHE A 102 -13.89 -1.30 8.02
N TRP A 103 -14.42 -2.14 8.90
CA TRP A 103 -15.11 -1.69 10.11
C TRP A 103 -14.22 -0.80 10.97
N TRP A 104 -12.98 -1.22 11.24
CA TRP A 104 -12.02 -0.40 11.98
C TRP A 104 -11.81 0.96 11.31
N CYS A 105 -11.59 0.99 9.99
CA CYS A 105 -11.41 2.22 9.22
C CYS A 105 -12.61 3.16 9.29
N TYR A 106 -13.85 2.63 9.28
CA TYR A 106 -15.06 3.46 9.41
C TYR A 106 -15.28 4.03 10.81
N MET A 107 -14.73 3.38 11.84
CA MET A 107 -14.90 3.79 13.25
C MET A 107 -13.83 4.77 13.75
N HIS A 108 -12.66 4.83 13.10
CA HIS A 108 -11.53 5.66 13.52
C HIS A 108 -11.26 6.95 12.71
N PRO A 109 -12.15 7.50 11.86
CA PRO A 109 -11.97 8.84 11.31
C PRO A 109 -12.38 9.91 12.35
N GLN A 110 -11.99 11.17 12.12
CA GLN A 110 -12.36 12.29 13.00
C GLN A 110 -13.88 12.47 13.13
N PHE A 111 -14.62 12.12 12.06
CA PHE A 111 -16.07 12.23 11.98
C PHE A 111 -16.65 10.91 11.43
N PRO A 112 -16.86 9.89 12.27
CA PRO A 112 -17.38 8.61 11.83
C PRO A 112 -18.83 8.72 11.36
N LEU A 113 -19.17 7.98 10.31
CA LEU A 113 -20.55 7.85 9.86
C LEU A 113 -21.39 7.15 10.94
N PRO A 114 -22.69 7.45 11.03
CA PRO A 114 -23.59 6.68 11.88
C PRO A 114 -23.55 5.18 11.50
N PRO A 115 -23.69 4.23 12.45
CA PRO A 115 -23.61 2.81 12.17
C PRO A 115 -24.54 2.34 11.04
N ALA A 116 -25.75 2.89 10.97
CA ALA A 116 -26.71 2.57 9.90
C ALA A 116 -26.23 3.01 8.49
N GLN A 117 -25.40 4.05 8.40
CA GLN A 117 -24.80 4.47 7.13
C GLN A 117 -23.56 3.64 6.81
N ILE A 118 -22.74 3.29 7.82
CA ILE A 118 -21.60 2.38 7.65
C ILE A 118 -22.07 1.06 7.02
N LEU A 119 -23.16 0.48 7.52
CA LEU A 119 -23.73 -0.76 6.97
C LEU A 119 -24.13 -0.66 5.49
N LYS A 120 -24.47 0.54 4.99
CA LYS A 120 -24.83 0.76 3.58
C LYS A 120 -23.61 0.85 2.67
N VAL A 121 -22.49 1.39 3.18
CA VAL A 121 -21.27 1.61 2.41
C VAL A 121 -20.23 0.49 2.57
N MET A 122 -20.40 -0.35 3.59
CA MET A 122 -19.52 -1.48 3.84
C MET A 122 -19.55 -2.46 2.65
N PRO A 123 -18.38 -2.90 2.15
CA PRO A 123 -18.33 -3.78 1.00
C PRO A 123 -18.98 -5.14 1.32
N ARG A 124 -19.74 -5.66 0.37
CA ARG A 124 -20.33 -6.99 0.43
C ARG A 124 -19.28 -8.03 0.06
N ASP A 125 -19.58 -9.30 0.32
CA ASP A 125 -18.62 -10.38 0.04
C ASP A 125 -18.22 -10.42 -1.44
N GLY A 126 -19.19 -10.28 -2.36
CA GLY A 126 -18.90 -10.20 -3.80
C GLY A 126 -18.04 -8.99 -4.20
N ASP A 127 -18.20 -7.84 -3.53
CA ASP A 127 -17.36 -6.66 -3.80
C ASP A 127 -15.91 -6.92 -3.39
N ILE A 128 -15.71 -7.59 -2.25
CA ILE A 128 -14.39 -7.99 -1.74
C ILE A 128 -13.77 -9.03 -2.66
N GLU A 129 -14.55 -10.03 -3.08
CA GLU A 129 -14.08 -11.06 -4.00
C GLU A 129 -13.62 -10.46 -5.32
N ASN A 130 -14.45 -9.61 -5.95
CA ASN A 130 -14.10 -8.93 -7.20
C ASN A 130 -12.82 -8.08 -7.07
N ALA A 131 -12.69 -7.32 -5.98
CA ALA A 131 -11.50 -6.50 -5.74
C ALA A 131 -10.24 -7.35 -5.58
N TYR A 132 -10.34 -8.50 -4.90
CA TYR A 132 -9.22 -9.43 -4.78
C TYR A 132 -8.82 -10.02 -6.13
N TRP A 133 -9.79 -10.44 -6.94
CA TRP A 133 -9.54 -10.95 -8.29
C TRP A 133 -8.80 -9.94 -9.16
N GLU A 134 -9.22 -8.68 -9.17
CA GLU A 134 -8.50 -7.63 -9.91
C GLU A 134 -7.06 -7.42 -9.38
N ALA A 135 -6.85 -7.51 -8.06
CA ALA A 135 -5.52 -7.44 -7.48
C ALA A 135 -4.63 -8.63 -7.92
N THR A 136 -5.17 -9.85 -8.02
CA THR A 136 -4.43 -11.04 -8.50
C THR A 136 -4.09 -10.99 -9.99
N ARG A 137 -4.83 -10.23 -10.80
CA ARG A 137 -4.46 -10.01 -12.22
C ARG A 137 -3.23 -9.12 -12.36
N THR A 138 -3.00 -8.25 -11.38
CA THR A 138 -1.95 -7.22 -11.43
C THR A 138 -0.69 -7.66 -10.67
N ASN A 139 -0.83 -8.53 -9.66
CA ASN A 139 0.25 -9.07 -8.84
C ASN A 139 0.25 -10.61 -8.88
N LYS A 140 1.42 -11.27 -8.77
CA LYS A 140 1.53 -12.74 -8.60
C LYS A 140 1.03 -13.20 -7.22
N ILE A 141 -0.24 -12.96 -6.91
CA ILE A 141 -0.95 -13.46 -5.75
C ILE A 141 -1.83 -14.61 -6.24
N ASP A 142 -2.01 -15.65 -5.42
CA ASP A 142 -2.83 -16.80 -5.78
C ASP A 142 -4.22 -16.37 -6.22
N ALA A 143 -4.63 -16.88 -7.38
CA ALA A 143 -5.88 -16.58 -8.04
C ALA A 143 -7.05 -17.35 -7.41
N ILE A 144 -7.08 -17.53 -6.09
CA ILE A 144 -8.22 -17.99 -5.29
C ILE A 144 -8.04 -17.26 -3.96
N ILE A 145 -9.08 -16.58 -3.46
CA ILE A 145 -9.08 -16.06 -2.10
C ILE A 145 -8.91 -17.25 -1.16
N PRO A 146 -7.85 -17.31 -0.33
CA PRO A 146 -7.74 -18.35 0.67
C PRO A 146 -8.93 -18.27 1.63
N ARG A 147 -9.85 -19.22 1.50
CA ARG A 147 -10.92 -19.46 2.46
C ARG A 147 -10.32 -20.24 3.62
N TRP A 148 -9.73 -19.51 4.58
CA TRP A 148 -9.31 -20.13 5.84
C TRP A 148 -10.57 -20.48 6.64
N GLY A 149 -10.94 -21.77 6.60
CA GLY A 149 -12.25 -22.30 6.98
C GLY A 149 -12.55 -23.64 6.27
N ASP A 150 -12.10 -23.79 5.02
CA ASP A 150 -12.28 -25.01 4.19
C ASP A 150 -11.33 -26.17 4.57
N THR A 151 -10.49 -25.98 5.59
CA THR A 151 -9.62 -27.02 6.15
C THR A 151 -10.22 -27.48 7.47
N VAL A 152 -10.36 -28.81 7.60
CA VAL A 152 -11.10 -29.53 8.65
C VAL A 152 -11.48 -28.64 9.84
N ALA A 153 -12.75 -28.22 9.89
CA ALA A 153 -13.21 -27.44 11.02
C ALA A 153 -13.05 -28.29 12.29
N TRP A 154 -12.62 -27.70 13.41
CA TRP A 154 -12.49 -28.44 14.68
C TRP A 154 -13.79 -29.16 15.10
N HIS A 155 -14.94 -28.70 14.61
CA HIS A 155 -16.26 -29.32 14.78
C HIS A 155 -16.50 -30.55 13.89
N GLU A 156 -15.80 -30.69 12.76
CA GLU A 156 -15.85 -31.90 11.91
C GLU A 156 -15.15 -33.10 12.57
N LEU A 157 -14.23 -32.85 13.50
CA LEU A 157 -13.57 -33.89 14.29
C LEU A 157 -14.43 -34.40 15.45
N HIS A 158 -15.51 -33.71 15.82
CA HIS A 158 -16.36 -34.04 16.97
C HIS A 158 -17.85 -33.80 16.70
N HIS A 159 -18.49 -34.78 16.02
CA HIS A 159 -19.93 -35.09 15.93
C HIS A 159 -20.94 -33.98 15.54
N THR A 160 -21.89 -34.42 14.71
CA THR A 160 -23.03 -33.66 14.19
C THR A 160 -23.79 -32.87 15.25
N GLN A 161 -23.76 -31.55 15.16
CA GLN A 161 -24.66 -30.68 15.90
C GLN A 161 -25.99 -30.53 15.13
N PRO A 162 -27.14 -30.44 15.81
CA PRO A 162 -28.47 -30.36 15.17
C PRO A 162 -28.78 -28.99 14.54
N TYR A 163 -27.83 -28.05 14.59
CA TYR A 163 -27.97 -26.71 14.02
C TYR A 163 -27.24 -26.63 12.69
N ARG A 164 -27.93 -26.07 11.69
CA ARG A 164 -27.35 -25.77 10.39
C ARG A 164 -26.28 -24.68 10.57
N GLN A 165 -25.02 -25.03 10.32
CA GLN A 165 -23.95 -24.05 10.20
C GLN A 165 -23.94 -23.54 8.76
N ASP A 166 -24.53 -22.36 8.55
CA ASP A 166 -24.51 -21.66 7.26
C ASP A 166 -23.21 -20.86 7.07
N TRP A 167 -22.14 -21.19 7.81
CA TRP A 167 -20.92 -20.42 7.84
C TRP A 167 -19.89 -20.95 6.84
N ASP A 168 -20.18 -20.81 5.54
CA ASP A 168 -19.21 -20.74 4.43
C ASP A 168 -19.79 -20.04 3.18
#